data_AF-A0A0L8C6H6-F1
#
_entry.id   AF-A0A0L8C6H6-F1
#
_cell.length_a   1.000
_cell.length_b   1.000
_cell.length_c   1.000
_cell.angle_alpha   90.00
_cell.angle_beta   90.00
_cell.angle_gamma   90.00
#
_symmetry.space_group_name_H-M   'P 1'
#
loop_
_entity.id
_entity.type
_entity.pdbx_description
1 polymer ?
#
loop_
_entity_poly.entity_id
_entity_poly.type
_entity_poly.pdbx_seq_one_letter_code
_entity_poly.pdbx_strand_id
1 'polypeptide(L)'
;MLLRKILISCVFLGLPVLPAMATTSALVVGVDIYPHEVSLDGAVKDARDVAQALKKAGVGAIREFINEQATKDAIRAAWLELVGAATSGDTIILTYAGHGAQMPELVAGSEPDGLDEFLELPGFDRSRAEETAKEIIVDNELNAWFAEAEAKGVQVLFVSDSCYSGGMNRSISGKTRLAPTVRAQLPPPSQEAVSGAAVKDADLSQVTILAASLESQPTPEVVIEGVPRGALSWSFSRALEGAADRDGDGLISRVELEDYVFSNVKLQSEALQVPNFTPQVPRSDKEIVLSLPRSATLAADNGTAASGRPSKLKPAREMGWAGKLALSVEGTAPKLENVGGTGVPYRWDATSGTFYTPNGDVAGEHVAADMVQGVVDKFILLDFLKVLAAQNPGKVALTPVKDIYSSGDRLNFDAPQSGYANMLVFNLANTGEIQLLDAQIEGSGSHVFKLRDLEVVKPFGADHLVVVSTNAPIDAVAAALSSPGVDAFKLLRLLEERLDGTDSAVAIQPLYTRERGQ
;
A
#
# COMPACT_ATOMS: atom_id res chain seq x y z
N MET A 1 -16.17 -81.81 -28.93
CA MET A 1 -17.04 -80.75 -28.37
C MET A 1 -16.33 -80.21 -27.13
N LEU A 2 -15.51 -79.18 -27.31
CA LEU A 2 -15.74 -77.79 -26.88
C LEU A 2 -15.94 -77.63 -25.36
N LEU A 3 -14.94 -77.06 -24.67
CA LEU A 3 -15.17 -76.14 -23.56
C LEU A 3 -14.07 -75.07 -23.58
N ARG A 4 -14.41 -73.88 -24.11
CA ARG A 4 -13.59 -72.67 -24.09
C ARG A 4 -13.66 -72.04 -22.70
N LYS A 5 -12.51 -71.79 -22.07
CA LYS A 5 -12.39 -70.88 -20.91
C LYS A 5 -12.32 -69.45 -21.45
N ILE A 6 -13.21 -68.58 -20.97
CA ILE A 6 -13.16 -67.13 -21.20
C ILE A 6 -12.75 -66.49 -19.86
N LEU A 7 -11.57 -65.87 -19.85
CA LEU A 7 -11.11 -64.97 -18.78
C LEU A 7 -11.66 -63.58 -19.12
N ILE A 8 -12.49 -63.00 -18.26
CA ILE A 8 -12.90 -61.59 -18.38
C ILE A 8 -11.86 -60.77 -17.62
N SER A 9 -11.06 -60.01 -18.35
CA SER A 9 -10.16 -58.99 -17.80
C SER A 9 -10.92 -57.68 -17.76
N CYS A 10 -11.28 -57.20 -16.57
CA CYS A 10 -11.84 -55.86 -16.38
C CYS A 10 -10.70 -54.83 -16.44
N VAL A 11 -10.60 -54.14 -17.57
CA VAL A 11 -9.76 -52.94 -17.72
C VAL A 11 -10.49 -51.79 -17.06
N PHE A 12 -10.04 -51.37 -15.87
CA PHE A 12 -10.39 -50.08 -15.29
C PHE A 12 -9.68 -48.99 -16.09
N LEU A 13 -10.40 -48.33 -16.99
CA LEU A 13 -9.99 -47.05 -17.56
C LEU A 13 -10.11 -45.99 -16.47
N GLY A 14 -9.00 -45.72 -15.77
CA GLY A 14 -8.88 -44.55 -14.91
C GLY A 14 -8.88 -43.30 -15.78
N LEU A 15 -9.99 -42.56 -15.80
CA LEU A 15 -9.99 -41.17 -16.24
C LEU A 15 -9.05 -40.40 -15.30
N PRO A 16 -8.04 -39.67 -15.81
CA PRO A 16 -7.25 -38.79 -14.96
C PRO A 16 -8.20 -37.72 -14.41
N VAL A 17 -8.44 -37.75 -13.11
CA VAL A 17 -9.02 -36.62 -12.38
C VAL A 17 -7.96 -35.53 -12.47
N LEU A 18 -8.14 -34.58 -13.39
CA LEU A 18 -7.37 -33.35 -13.37
C LEU A 18 -7.61 -32.72 -11.99
N PRO A 19 -6.56 -32.37 -11.23
CA PRO A 19 -6.74 -31.64 -9.98
C PRO A 19 -7.56 -30.39 -10.29
N ALA A 20 -8.70 -30.23 -9.61
CA ALA A 20 -9.45 -28.99 -9.69
C ALA A 20 -8.50 -27.87 -9.23
N MET A 21 -8.22 -26.92 -10.12
CA MET A 21 -7.42 -25.77 -9.74
C MET A 21 -8.16 -25.00 -8.66
N ALA A 22 -7.46 -24.69 -7.56
CA ALA A 22 -7.97 -23.78 -6.54
C ALA A 22 -8.46 -22.49 -7.22
N THR A 23 -9.67 -22.10 -6.89
CA THR A 23 -10.36 -20.94 -7.44
C THR A 23 -10.26 -19.76 -6.49
N THR A 24 -10.18 -18.56 -7.08
CA THR A 24 -10.19 -17.30 -6.32
C THR A 24 -11.52 -16.60 -6.57
N SER A 25 -12.14 -16.12 -5.50
CA SER A 25 -13.30 -15.24 -5.53
C SER A 25 -13.07 -14.02 -4.65
N ALA A 26 -13.89 -12.98 -4.80
CA ALA A 26 -13.69 -11.74 -4.06
C ALA A 26 -14.99 -11.05 -3.65
N LEU A 27 -14.93 -10.43 -2.48
CA LEU A 27 -15.92 -9.51 -1.92
C LEU A 27 -15.22 -8.16 -1.70
N VAL A 28 -15.61 -7.15 -2.47
CA VAL A 28 -14.95 -5.84 -2.52
C VAL A 28 -15.93 -4.77 -2.05
N VAL A 29 -15.57 -4.05 -0.99
CA VAL A 29 -16.41 -3.02 -0.36
C VAL A 29 -15.68 -1.68 -0.36
N GLY A 30 -16.37 -0.62 -0.78
CA GLY A 30 -15.84 0.75 -0.77
C GLY A 30 -16.91 1.77 -0.42
N VAL A 31 -16.68 2.60 0.60
CA VAL A 31 -17.64 3.58 1.08
C VAL A 31 -17.01 4.97 1.19
N ASP A 32 -17.45 5.88 0.32
CA ASP A 32 -17.11 7.31 0.39
C ASP A 32 -18.20 8.10 1.11
N ILE A 33 -19.47 7.78 0.82
CA ILE A 33 -20.61 8.59 1.22
C ILE A 33 -21.16 8.13 2.57
N TYR A 34 -20.94 8.97 3.58
CA TYR A 34 -21.50 8.82 4.92
C TYR A 34 -22.44 9.99 5.20
N PRO A 35 -23.78 9.78 5.26
CA PRO A 35 -24.74 10.86 5.49
C PRO A 35 -24.65 11.49 6.89
N HIS A 36 -24.06 10.78 7.86
CA HIS A 36 -24.00 11.19 9.27
C HIS A 36 -22.58 11.38 9.80
N GLU A 37 -21.57 11.06 8.99
CA GLU A 37 -20.14 11.23 9.31
C GLU A 37 -19.44 12.03 8.20
N VAL A 38 -18.15 12.35 8.38
CA VAL A 38 -17.37 13.01 7.33
C VAL A 38 -17.19 12.06 6.16
N SER A 39 -17.62 12.43 4.96
CA SER A 39 -17.41 11.59 3.77
C SER A 39 -15.94 11.55 3.32
N LEU A 40 -15.55 10.45 2.67
CA LEU A 40 -14.24 10.21 2.08
C LEU A 40 -14.26 10.51 0.58
N ASP A 41 -13.09 10.65 -0.05
CA ASP A 41 -12.94 11.00 -1.47
C ASP A 41 -12.34 9.87 -2.33
N GLY A 42 -11.82 8.81 -1.72
CA GLY A 42 -10.94 7.80 -2.34
C GLY A 42 -11.37 6.34 -2.18
N ALA A 43 -12.15 5.98 -1.16
CA ALA A 43 -12.49 4.59 -0.84
C ALA A 43 -13.26 3.88 -1.97
N VAL A 44 -14.21 4.55 -2.64
CA VAL A 44 -14.91 3.96 -3.81
C VAL A 44 -13.96 3.77 -4.99
N LYS A 45 -13.00 4.69 -5.16
CA LYS A 45 -12.00 4.59 -6.21
C LYS A 45 -11.07 3.41 -5.97
N ASP A 46 -10.70 3.17 -4.72
CA ASP A 46 -9.89 2.03 -4.30
C ASP A 46 -10.60 0.70 -4.50
N ALA A 47 -11.84 0.58 -4.04
CA ALA A 47 -12.66 -0.62 -4.29
C ALA A 47 -12.77 -0.93 -5.79
N ARG A 48 -12.98 0.09 -6.63
CA ARG A 48 -13.04 -0.07 -8.08
C ARG A 48 -11.70 -0.48 -8.69
N ASP A 49 -10.58 0.06 -8.21
CA ASP A 49 -9.24 -0.29 -8.68
C ASP A 49 -8.92 -1.76 -8.33
N VAL A 50 -9.20 -2.18 -7.09
CA VAL A 50 -9.07 -3.58 -6.65
C VAL A 50 -9.93 -4.49 -7.52
N ALA A 51 -11.22 -4.18 -7.70
CA ALA A 51 -12.12 -4.97 -8.53
C ALA A 51 -11.63 -5.07 -9.99
N GLN A 52 -11.06 -4.01 -10.55
CA GLN A 52 -10.47 -4.02 -11.88
C GLN A 52 -9.18 -4.86 -11.94
N ALA A 53 -8.31 -4.76 -10.96
CA ALA A 53 -7.10 -5.57 -10.85
C ALA A 53 -7.43 -7.06 -10.76
N LEU A 54 -8.41 -7.43 -9.92
CA LEU A 54 -8.93 -8.81 -9.82
C LEU A 54 -9.51 -9.32 -11.15
N LYS A 55 -10.34 -8.51 -11.83
CA LYS A 55 -10.90 -8.85 -13.16
C LYS A 55 -9.78 -9.07 -14.18
N LYS A 56 -8.78 -8.17 -14.20
CA LYS A 56 -7.60 -8.33 -15.07
C LYS A 56 -6.86 -9.62 -14.71
N ALA A 57 -6.68 -9.94 -13.43
CA ALA A 57 -6.03 -11.17 -12.99
C ALA A 57 -6.81 -12.46 -13.36
N GLY A 58 -8.05 -12.34 -13.82
CA GLY A 58 -8.90 -13.45 -14.28
C GLY A 58 -9.86 -13.97 -13.22
N VAL A 59 -10.01 -13.28 -12.09
CA VAL A 59 -10.98 -13.61 -11.05
C VAL A 59 -12.40 -13.36 -11.59
N GLY A 60 -13.18 -14.44 -11.74
CA GLY A 60 -14.52 -14.39 -12.33
C GLY A 60 -15.64 -14.10 -11.34
N ALA A 61 -15.49 -14.54 -10.09
CA ALA A 61 -16.51 -14.37 -9.04
C ALA A 61 -16.14 -13.16 -8.15
N ILE A 62 -16.66 -11.98 -8.49
CA ILE A 62 -16.45 -10.75 -7.74
C ILE A 62 -17.82 -10.18 -7.34
N ARG A 63 -18.00 -9.91 -6.05
CA ARG A 63 -19.13 -9.16 -5.49
C ARG A 63 -18.61 -7.79 -5.06
N GLU A 64 -19.19 -6.73 -5.58
CA GLU A 64 -18.73 -5.34 -5.37
C GLU A 64 -19.86 -4.54 -4.73
N PHE A 65 -19.60 -3.91 -3.58
CA PHE A 65 -20.56 -3.09 -2.84
C PHE A 65 -19.99 -1.69 -2.63
N ILE A 66 -20.66 -0.71 -3.24
CA ILE A 66 -20.22 0.69 -3.27
C ILE A 66 -21.24 1.58 -2.57
N ASN A 67 -20.77 2.45 -1.67
CA ASN A 67 -21.59 3.42 -0.94
C ASN A 67 -22.86 2.77 -0.36
N GLU A 68 -24.05 3.28 -0.69
CA GLU A 68 -25.34 2.83 -0.15
C GLU A 68 -25.66 1.34 -0.38
N GLN A 69 -24.94 0.68 -1.28
CA GLN A 69 -25.07 -0.76 -1.52
C GLN A 69 -24.37 -1.60 -0.44
N ALA A 70 -23.38 -1.04 0.26
CA ALA A 70 -22.61 -1.67 1.32
C ALA A 70 -23.42 -1.76 2.62
N THR A 71 -24.47 -2.57 2.61
CA THR A 71 -25.26 -2.90 3.82
C THR A 71 -24.74 -4.19 4.44
N LYS A 72 -24.83 -4.32 5.77
CA LYS A 72 -24.37 -5.53 6.48
C LYS A 72 -25.03 -6.78 5.90
N ASP A 73 -26.35 -6.74 5.69
CA ASP A 73 -27.11 -7.87 5.15
C ASP A 73 -26.63 -8.29 3.75
N ALA A 74 -26.34 -7.33 2.87
CA ALA A 74 -25.87 -7.61 1.52
C ALA A 74 -24.44 -8.19 1.52
N ILE A 75 -23.55 -7.61 2.33
CA ILE A 75 -22.17 -8.09 2.51
C ILE A 75 -22.17 -9.51 3.07
N ARG A 76 -22.96 -9.75 4.13
CA ARG A 76 -23.09 -11.06 4.76
C ARG A 76 -23.69 -12.11 3.81
N ALA A 77 -24.72 -11.76 3.06
CA ALA A 77 -25.32 -12.65 2.06
C ALA A 77 -24.31 -13.05 0.97
N ALA A 78 -23.51 -12.09 0.49
CA ALA A 78 -22.44 -12.36 -0.46
C ALA A 78 -21.34 -13.24 0.14
N TRP A 79 -20.92 -13.00 1.38
CA TRP A 79 -19.97 -13.85 2.08
C TRP A 79 -20.45 -15.30 2.14
N LEU A 80 -21.69 -15.52 2.60
CA LEU A 80 -22.29 -16.85 2.68
C LEU A 80 -22.40 -17.53 1.31
N GLU A 81 -22.71 -16.78 0.25
CA GLU A 81 -22.72 -17.29 -1.13
C GLU A 81 -21.33 -17.78 -1.54
N LEU A 82 -20.29 -16.95 -1.34
CA LEU A 82 -18.92 -17.27 -1.72
C LEU A 82 -18.37 -18.45 -0.93
N VAL A 83 -18.50 -18.43 0.41
CA VAL A 83 -18.10 -19.55 1.27
C VAL A 83 -18.88 -20.80 0.92
N GLY A 84 -20.18 -20.70 0.63
CA GLY A 84 -21.03 -21.83 0.23
C GLY A 84 -20.55 -22.51 -1.05
N ALA A 85 -20.15 -21.74 -2.06
CA ALA A 85 -19.65 -22.22 -3.33
C ALA A 85 -18.21 -22.76 -3.27
N ALA A 86 -17.38 -22.23 -2.36
CA ALA A 86 -15.97 -22.59 -2.23
C ALA A 86 -15.76 -24.03 -1.71
N THR A 87 -14.62 -24.59 -2.04
CA THR A 87 -14.10 -25.90 -1.62
C THR A 87 -12.72 -25.74 -0.97
N SER A 88 -12.25 -26.78 -0.26
CA SER A 88 -10.95 -26.69 0.42
C SER A 88 -9.82 -26.39 -0.55
N GLY A 89 -9.00 -25.39 -0.22
CA GLY A 89 -7.92 -24.87 -1.04
C GLY A 89 -8.29 -23.63 -1.86
N ASP A 90 -9.57 -23.32 -2.06
CA ASP A 90 -10.02 -22.08 -2.71
C ASP A 90 -9.67 -20.85 -1.85
N THR A 91 -9.61 -19.67 -2.48
CA THR A 91 -9.32 -18.39 -1.84
C THR A 91 -10.49 -17.41 -1.97
N ILE A 92 -10.86 -16.76 -0.87
CA ILE A 92 -11.78 -15.62 -0.83
C ILE A 92 -10.99 -14.38 -0.43
N ILE A 93 -10.98 -13.37 -1.30
CA ILE A 93 -10.39 -12.07 -1.01
C ILE A 93 -11.51 -11.15 -0.52
N LEU A 94 -11.43 -10.67 0.72
CA LEU A 94 -12.30 -9.64 1.24
C LEU A 94 -11.51 -8.33 1.28
N THR A 95 -12.00 -7.28 0.63
CA THR A 95 -11.39 -5.95 0.75
C THR A 95 -12.40 -4.94 1.25
N TYR A 96 -11.97 -4.07 2.16
CA TYR A 96 -12.77 -2.97 2.66
C TYR A 96 -11.95 -1.68 2.61
N ALA A 97 -12.51 -0.64 2.00
CA ALA A 97 -12.02 0.73 2.08
C ALA A 97 -13.15 1.63 2.60
N GLY A 98 -12.89 2.39 3.67
CA GLY A 98 -13.89 3.21 4.33
C GLY A 98 -13.48 3.61 5.74
N HIS A 99 -14.42 4.12 6.53
CA HIS A 99 -14.19 4.38 7.95
C HIS A 99 -14.18 3.10 8.78
N GLY A 100 -13.35 3.12 9.82
CA GLY A 100 -13.40 2.22 10.96
C GLY A 100 -13.37 3.02 12.26
N ALA A 101 -13.79 2.38 13.34
CA ALA A 101 -13.80 2.98 14.67
C ALA A 101 -13.70 1.91 15.75
N GLN A 102 -13.60 2.37 17.00
CA GLN A 102 -13.55 1.51 18.18
C GLN A 102 -14.69 1.87 19.13
N MET A 103 -15.14 0.86 19.86
CA MET A 103 -16.14 0.95 20.91
C MET A 103 -15.71 0.10 22.10
N PRO A 104 -16.26 0.30 23.31
CA PRO A 104 -16.10 -0.67 24.38
C PRO A 104 -16.51 -2.08 23.94
N GLU A 105 -15.74 -3.09 24.35
CA GLU A 105 -15.99 -4.50 24.01
C GLU A 105 -17.45 -4.91 24.23
N LEU A 106 -18.04 -5.59 23.27
CA LEU A 106 -19.41 -6.12 23.39
C LEU A 106 -19.45 -7.41 24.22
N VAL A 107 -18.33 -8.13 24.28
CA VAL A 107 -18.17 -9.38 25.04
C VAL A 107 -17.07 -9.19 26.07
N ALA A 108 -17.45 -9.09 27.35
CA ALA A 108 -16.49 -8.77 28.40
C ALA A 108 -15.28 -9.74 28.46
N GLY A 109 -14.07 -9.20 28.36
CA GLY A 109 -12.80 -9.93 28.37
C GLY A 109 -12.43 -10.62 27.05
N SER A 110 -13.07 -10.28 25.93
CA SER A 110 -12.63 -10.74 24.60
C SER A 110 -11.32 -10.09 24.19
N GLU A 111 -11.13 -8.82 24.57
CA GLU A 111 -10.07 -7.96 24.05
C GLU A 111 -9.12 -7.48 25.17
N PRO A 112 -7.78 -7.53 24.98
CA PRO A 112 -6.84 -7.13 26.03
C PRO A 112 -6.93 -5.66 26.47
N ASP A 113 -7.36 -4.77 25.58
CA ASP A 113 -7.53 -3.34 25.85
C ASP A 113 -8.99 -2.96 26.20
N GLY A 114 -9.92 -3.92 26.08
CA GLY A 114 -11.34 -3.78 26.37
C GLY A 114 -12.11 -2.96 25.32
N LEU A 115 -11.60 -2.87 24.09
CA LEU A 115 -12.27 -2.24 22.96
C LEU A 115 -12.55 -3.28 21.88
N ASP A 116 -13.67 -3.17 21.17
CA ASP A 116 -13.90 -3.89 19.90
C ASP A 116 -13.66 -2.90 18.74
N GLU A 117 -13.05 -3.37 17.66
CA GLU A 117 -13.00 -2.68 16.38
C GLU A 117 -14.25 -2.92 15.52
N PHE A 118 -14.61 -1.93 14.70
CA PHE A 118 -15.65 -2.12 13.69
C PHE A 118 -15.44 -1.30 12.42
N LEU A 119 -15.96 -1.83 11.32
CA LEU A 119 -16.08 -1.16 10.03
C LEU A 119 -17.39 -0.35 9.98
N GLU A 120 -17.33 0.94 9.64
CA GLU A 120 -18.52 1.80 9.52
C GLU A 120 -19.16 1.67 8.13
N LEU A 121 -20.42 1.22 8.08
CA LEU A 121 -21.22 1.21 6.85
C LEU A 121 -21.95 2.56 6.66
N PRO A 122 -22.46 2.88 5.45
CA PRO A 122 -22.95 4.21 5.12
C PRO A 122 -24.02 4.75 6.08
N GLY A 123 -24.89 3.89 6.63
CA GLY A 123 -25.98 4.31 7.50
C GLY A 123 -25.59 4.59 8.96
N PHE A 124 -24.32 4.40 9.34
CA PHE A 124 -23.90 4.57 10.72
C PHE A 124 -24.02 6.03 11.16
N ASP A 125 -24.68 6.25 12.29
CA ASP A 125 -24.79 7.56 12.94
C ASP A 125 -24.27 7.42 14.37
N ARG A 126 -23.07 7.96 14.63
CA ARG A 126 -22.45 7.88 15.96
C ARG A 126 -23.30 8.50 17.07
N SER A 127 -24.14 9.49 16.74
CA SER A 127 -25.06 10.11 17.71
C SER A 127 -26.26 9.22 18.05
N ARG A 128 -26.53 8.21 17.21
CA ARG A 128 -27.63 7.24 17.33
C ARG A 128 -27.11 5.80 17.22
N ALA A 129 -25.90 5.55 17.71
CA ALA A 129 -25.20 4.29 17.53
C ALA A 129 -26.01 3.07 17.99
N GLU A 130 -26.84 3.21 19.04
CA GLU A 130 -27.81 2.19 19.48
C GLU A 130 -28.79 1.78 18.38
N GLU A 131 -29.35 2.77 17.69
CA GLU A 131 -30.38 2.59 16.66
C GLU A 131 -29.78 2.17 15.31
N THR A 132 -28.52 2.55 15.06
CA THR A 132 -27.80 2.27 13.82
C THR A 132 -26.74 1.18 13.94
N ALA A 133 -26.77 0.35 15.01
CA ALA A 133 -25.79 -0.72 15.22
C ALA A 133 -25.77 -1.79 14.12
N LYS A 134 -26.81 -1.88 13.27
CA LYS A 134 -26.80 -2.73 12.07
C LYS A 134 -25.90 -2.21 10.94
N GLU A 135 -25.47 -0.95 11.03
CA GLU A 135 -24.66 -0.24 10.05
C GLU A 135 -23.16 -0.26 10.43
N ILE A 136 -22.74 -1.22 11.26
CA ILE A 136 -21.33 -1.48 11.57
C ILE A 136 -21.04 -2.96 11.43
N ILE A 137 -19.84 -3.37 11.03
CA ILE A 137 -19.42 -4.78 11.10
C ILE A 137 -18.31 -4.87 12.14
N VAL A 138 -18.57 -5.58 13.22
CA VAL A 138 -17.62 -5.72 14.34
C VAL A 138 -16.57 -6.78 13.98
N ASP A 139 -15.34 -6.59 14.43
CA ASP A 139 -14.23 -7.54 14.27
C ASP A 139 -14.61 -8.96 14.74
N ASN A 140 -15.32 -9.08 15.86
CA ASN A 140 -15.87 -10.32 16.37
C ASN A 140 -16.85 -10.99 15.38
N GLU A 141 -17.63 -10.21 14.63
CA GLU A 141 -18.47 -10.78 13.55
C GLU A 141 -17.59 -11.27 12.38
N LEU A 142 -16.54 -10.52 12.01
CA LEU A 142 -15.57 -10.95 10.99
C LEU A 142 -14.85 -12.23 11.40
N ASN A 143 -14.44 -12.37 12.66
CA ASN A 143 -13.80 -13.57 13.20
C ASN A 143 -14.69 -14.80 13.07
N ALA A 144 -16.00 -14.65 13.33
CA ALA A 144 -16.96 -15.72 13.10
C ALA A 144 -17.07 -16.07 11.61
N TRP A 145 -17.10 -15.07 10.72
CA TRP A 145 -17.15 -15.30 9.27
C TRP A 145 -15.90 -16.02 8.78
N PHE A 146 -14.72 -15.63 9.23
CA PHE A 146 -13.46 -16.28 8.91
C PHE A 146 -13.41 -17.72 9.41
N ALA A 147 -13.92 -18.00 10.60
CA ALA A 147 -14.03 -19.35 11.13
C ALA A 147 -14.94 -20.25 10.27
N GLU A 148 -15.98 -19.71 9.63
CA GLU A 148 -16.81 -20.48 8.68
C GLU A 148 -16.03 -20.91 7.43
N ALA A 149 -15.17 -20.04 6.90
CA ALA A 149 -14.29 -20.35 5.77
C ALA A 149 -13.19 -21.35 6.19
N GLU A 150 -12.54 -21.11 7.33
CA GLU A 150 -11.54 -22.00 7.94
C GLU A 150 -12.09 -23.42 8.12
N ALA A 151 -13.33 -23.55 8.61
CA ALA A 151 -13.97 -24.86 8.80
C ALA A 151 -14.16 -25.66 7.50
N LYS A 152 -14.15 -25.00 6.34
CA LYS A 152 -14.17 -25.62 5.01
C LYS A 152 -12.77 -25.79 4.39
N GLY A 153 -11.72 -25.34 5.08
CA GLY A 153 -10.36 -25.27 4.56
C GLY A 153 -10.21 -24.27 3.41
N VAL A 154 -11.00 -23.20 3.42
CA VAL A 154 -10.96 -22.10 2.44
C VAL A 154 -10.03 -21.02 2.98
N GLN A 155 -9.14 -20.52 2.11
CA GLN A 155 -8.23 -19.42 2.44
C GLN A 155 -8.94 -18.08 2.37
N VAL A 156 -8.65 -17.20 3.33
CA VAL A 156 -9.17 -15.85 3.37
C VAL A 156 -8.01 -14.86 3.36
N LEU A 157 -8.05 -13.92 2.42
CA LEU A 157 -7.19 -12.74 2.42
C LEU A 157 -8.06 -11.52 2.69
N PHE A 158 -7.97 -10.97 3.91
CA PHE A 158 -8.68 -9.76 4.27
C PHE A 158 -7.76 -8.54 4.14
N VAL A 159 -8.16 -7.54 3.36
CA VAL A 159 -7.43 -6.28 3.17
C VAL A 159 -8.31 -5.12 3.64
N SER A 160 -7.96 -4.53 4.78
CA SER A 160 -8.70 -3.41 5.37
C SER A 160 -7.90 -2.12 5.27
N ASP A 161 -8.30 -1.28 4.31
CA ASP A 161 -7.87 0.11 4.21
C ASP A 161 -8.87 1.00 4.92
N SER A 162 -9.07 0.67 6.20
CA SER A 162 -9.96 1.38 7.10
C SER A 162 -9.17 2.23 8.07
N CYS A 163 -9.58 3.48 8.18
CA CYS A 163 -8.99 4.42 9.11
C CYS A 163 -9.77 4.39 10.42
N TYR A 164 -9.11 4.40 11.59
CA TYR A 164 -9.76 4.92 12.80
C TYR A 164 -10.03 6.41 12.55
N SER A 165 -11.25 6.76 12.16
CA SER A 165 -11.61 8.09 11.63
C SER A 165 -11.58 9.18 12.70
N GLY A 166 -10.38 9.64 13.04
CA GLY A 166 -10.14 10.91 13.72
C GLY A 166 -10.42 12.02 12.74
N GLY A 167 -11.57 12.68 12.91
CA GLY A 167 -12.01 13.77 12.04
C GLY A 167 -10.86 14.73 11.74
N MET A 168 -10.29 14.61 10.54
CA MET A 168 -9.36 15.59 10.00
C MET A 168 -10.22 16.77 9.56
N ASN A 169 -10.48 17.69 10.49
CA ASN A 169 -11.03 18.98 10.13
C ASN A 169 -10.01 19.63 9.17
N ARG A 170 -10.36 19.75 7.87
CA ARG A 170 -9.56 20.41 6.82
C ARG A 170 -9.49 21.93 7.04
N SER A 171 -9.34 22.38 8.28
CA SER A 171 -9.09 23.76 8.67
C SER A 171 -7.86 23.81 9.58
N ILE A 172 -6.80 24.41 9.06
CA ILE A 172 -5.70 25.10 9.75
C ILE A 172 -5.88 25.14 11.28
N SER A 173 -5.42 24.09 11.97
CA SER A 173 -4.96 24.11 13.35
C SER A 173 -4.62 22.68 13.75
N GLY A 174 -3.34 22.43 14.00
CA GLY A 174 -2.87 21.14 14.49
C GLY A 174 -3.56 20.70 15.78
N LYS A 175 -3.55 19.37 15.97
CA LYS A 175 -4.06 18.56 17.10
C LYS A 175 -5.51 18.11 16.95
N THR A 176 -5.71 16.90 16.40
CA THR A 176 -6.03 15.67 17.16
C THR A 176 -5.93 14.48 16.19
N ARG A 177 -5.07 13.50 16.50
CA ARG A 177 -4.84 12.31 15.66
C ARG A 177 -5.55 11.08 16.22
N LEU A 178 -6.83 11.13 16.56
CA LEU A 178 -7.60 9.94 16.95
C LEU A 178 -9.09 10.16 16.65
N ALA A 179 -9.76 9.12 16.14
CA ALA A 179 -11.21 9.01 16.27
C ALA A 179 -11.50 8.94 17.76
N PRO A 180 -12.39 9.77 18.31
CA PRO A 180 -12.87 9.49 19.65
C PRO A 180 -13.57 8.13 19.64
N THR A 181 -13.16 7.22 20.53
CA THR A 181 -13.87 5.96 20.81
C THR A 181 -15.36 6.23 20.91
N VAL A 182 -16.18 5.44 20.22
CA VAL A 182 -17.63 5.54 20.33
C VAL A 182 -18.03 5.07 21.73
N ARG A 183 -18.33 6.04 22.61
CA ARG A 183 -18.74 5.77 24.00
C ARG A 183 -20.23 5.44 24.14
N ALA A 184 -20.93 5.23 23.04
CA ALA A 184 -22.34 4.88 23.07
C ALA A 184 -22.51 3.44 23.58
N GLN A 185 -23.60 3.19 24.31
CA GLN A 185 -23.92 1.86 24.80
C GLN A 185 -24.60 1.09 23.68
N LEU A 186 -23.92 0.16 23.01
CA LEU A 186 -24.52 -0.55 21.88
C LEU A 186 -25.54 -1.60 22.33
N PRO A 187 -26.46 -2.04 21.44
CA PRO A 187 -27.32 -3.17 21.72
C PRO A 187 -26.49 -4.42 22.04
N PRO A 188 -27.07 -5.42 22.70
CA PRO A 188 -26.38 -6.68 22.98
C PRO A 188 -25.75 -7.28 21.71
N PRO A 189 -24.57 -7.92 21.82
CA PRO A 189 -23.88 -8.47 20.67
C PRO A 189 -24.74 -9.47 19.89
N SER A 190 -24.56 -9.49 18.58
CA SER A 190 -25.15 -10.52 17.72
C SER A 190 -24.62 -11.91 18.12
N GLN A 191 -25.34 -12.98 17.74
CA GLN A 191 -24.84 -14.35 18.00
C GLN A 191 -23.52 -14.61 17.27
N GLU A 192 -23.32 -13.99 16.10
CA GLU A 192 -22.06 -14.05 15.36
C GLU A 192 -20.94 -13.39 16.17
N ALA A 193 -21.14 -12.17 16.68
CA ALA A 193 -20.18 -11.49 17.53
C ALA A 193 -19.83 -12.31 18.79
N VAL A 194 -20.82 -12.89 19.47
CA VAL A 194 -20.56 -13.76 20.63
C VAL A 194 -19.74 -14.99 20.25
N SER A 195 -20.02 -15.60 19.09
CA SER A 195 -19.27 -16.78 18.63
C SER A 195 -17.85 -16.45 18.21
N GLY A 196 -17.64 -15.32 17.54
CA GLY A 196 -16.33 -14.89 17.05
C GLY A 196 -15.45 -14.29 18.13
N ALA A 197 -16.01 -13.76 19.22
CA ALA A 197 -15.24 -13.35 20.40
C ALA A 197 -14.46 -14.50 21.07
N ALA A 198 -14.81 -15.75 20.78
CA ALA A 198 -14.05 -16.93 21.23
C ALA A 198 -12.96 -17.38 20.23
N VAL A 199 -12.96 -16.82 19.01
CA VAL A 199 -12.01 -17.14 17.95
C VAL A 199 -10.82 -16.19 18.07
N LYS A 200 -9.61 -16.75 18.11
CA LYS A 200 -8.38 -15.95 18.12
C LYS A 200 -7.73 -16.02 16.74
N ASP A 201 -7.12 -14.93 16.31
CA ASP A 201 -6.33 -14.88 15.07
C ASP A 201 -5.30 -16.01 14.97
N ALA A 202 -4.69 -16.40 16.10
CA ALA A 202 -3.72 -17.48 16.15
C ALA A 202 -4.30 -18.88 15.83
N ASP A 203 -5.62 -19.03 15.92
CA ASP A 203 -6.34 -20.27 15.63
C ASP A 203 -6.81 -20.33 14.16
N LEU A 204 -6.70 -19.24 13.41
CA LEU A 204 -7.11 -19.13 12.01
C LEU A 204 -5.91 -19.35 11.07
N SER A 205 -5.69 -20.60 10.67
CA SER A 205 -4.50 -20.98 9.88
C SER A 205 -4.59 -20.64 8.40
N GLN A 206 -5.80 -20.44 7.87
CA GLN A 206 -6.06 -20.11 6.47
C GLN A 206 -6.37 -18.63 6.26
N VAL A 207 -6.24 -17.80 7.29
CA VAL A 207 -6.63 -16.38 7.25
C VAL A 207 -5.39 -15.50 7.31
N THR A 208 -5.27 -14.58 6.35
CA THR A 208 -4.26 -13.52 6.36
C THR A 208 -4.97 -12.18 6.32
N ILE A 209 -4.65 -11.30 7.27
CA ILE A 209 -5.21 -9.95 7.38
C ILE A 209 -4.11 -8.94 7.08
N LEU A 210 -4.44 -7.96 6.24
CA LEU A 210 -3.63 -6.80 5.89
C LEU A 210 -4.39 -5.55 6.31
N ALA A 211 -3.85 -4.79 7.25
CA ALA A 211 -4.46 -3.54 7.71
C ALA A 211 -3.52 -2.35 7.45
N ALA A 212 -4.07 -1.20 7.09
CA ALA A 212 -3.27 -0.02 6.71
C ALA A 212 -2.48 0.60 7.87
N SER A 213 -2.94 0.39 9.12
CA SER A 213 -2.27 0.88 10.33
C SER A 213 -2.53 -0.03 11.53
N LEU A 214 -1.71 0.13 12.57
CA LEU A 214 -1.91 -0.48 13.89
C LEU A 214 -3.13 0.17 14.59
N GLU A 215 -3.73 -0.57 15.53
CA GLU A 215 -4.93 -0.30 16.37
C GLU A 215 -5.04 1.08 17.06
N SER A 216 -4.10 2.01 16.85
CA SER A 216 -4.05 3.30 17.57
C SER A 216 -3.70 4.53 16.73
N GLN A 217 -3.67 4.46 15.39
CA GLN A 217 -3.35 5.63 14.55
C GLN A 217 -4.41 5.89 13.46
N PRO A 218 -4.89 7.14 13.29
CA PRO A 218 -5.73 7.50 12.16
C PRO A 218 -4.91 7.35 10.89
N THR A 219 -5.50 6.69 9.92
CA THR A 219 -5.00 6.61 8.57
C THR A 219 -5.65 7.77 7.80
N PRO A 220 -4.94 8.83 7.38
CA PRO A 220 -5.54 9.79 6.47
C PRO A 220 -5.63 9.18 5.06
N GLU A 221 -6.64 9.57 4.28
CA GLU A 221 -6.52 9.43 2.83
C GLU A 221 -5.27 10.18 2.36
N VAL A 222 -4.49 9.54 1.51
CA VAL A 222 -3.28 10.13 0.94
C VAL A 222 -3.52 10.42 -0.54
N VAL A 223 -2.77 11.37 -1.08
CA VAL A 223 -2.82 11.70 -2.50
C VAL A 223 -1.80 10.84 -3.24
N ILE A 224 -2.31 9.90 -4.02
CA ILE A 224 -1.51 9.03 -4.90
C ILE A 224 -1.94 9.33 -6.33
N GLU A 225 -0.97 9.59 -7.22
CA GLU A 225 -1.23 9.95 -8.62
C GLU A 225 -2.20 11.15 -8.77
N GLY A 226 -2.10 12.10 -7.85
CA GLY A 226 -2.91 13.33 -7.86
C GLY A 226 -4.37 13.14 -7.42
N VAL A 227 -4.76 11.99 -6.89
CA VAL A 227 -6.12 11.75 -6.38
C VAL A 227 -6.09 11.19 -4.96
N PRO A 228 -7.09 11.47 -4.11
CA PRO A 228 -7.23 10.81 -2.81
C PRO A 228 -7.40 9.30 -2.98
N ARG A 229 -6.64 8.52 -2.19
CA ARG A 229 -6.59 7.05 -2.16
C ARG A 229 -6.19 6.57 -0.75
N GLY A 230 -6.57 5.35 -0.43
CA GLY A 230 -5.92 4.52 0.58
C GLY A 230 -4.66 3.86 0.00
N ALA A 231 -3.53 4.01 0.70
CA ALA A 231 -2.24 3.51 0.19
C ALA A 231 -2.18 1.98 0.16
N LEU A 232 -2.89 1.31 1.07
CA LEU A 232 -2.94 -0.14 1.13
C LEU A 232 -3.70 -0.72 -0.06
N SER A 233 -4.91 -0.22 -0.34
CA SER A 233 -5.74 -0.67 -1.45
C SER A 233 -5.09 -0.40 -2.80
N TRP A 234 -4.46 0.76 -2.96
CA TRP A 234 -3.69 1.08 -4.17
C TRP A 234 -2.52 0.09 -4.33
N SER A 235 -1.72 -0.13 -3.27
CA SER A 235 -0.57 -1.05 -3.31
C SER A 235 -1.02 -2.48 -3.59
N PHE A 236 -2.10 -2.93 -2.96
CA PHE A 236 -2.70 -4.24 -3.19
C PHE A 236 -3.18 -4.42 -4.63
N SER A 237 -3.81 -3.39 -5.22
CA SER A 237 -4.22 -3.41 -6.63
C SER A 237 -3.03 -3.58 -7.58
N ARG A 238 -1.92 -2.88 -7.33
CA ARG A 238 -0.69 -3.03 -8.12
C ARG A 238 -0.04 -4.41 -7.91
N ALA A 239 -0.07 -4.95 -6.69
CA ALA A 239 0.38 -6.31 -6.39
C ALA A 239 -0.39 -7.35 -7.22
N LEU A 240 -1.73 -7.26 -7.26
CA LEU A 240 -2.62 -8.10 -8.06
C LEU A 240 -2.39 -7.99 -9.58
N GLU A 241 -1.86 -6.84 -10.04
CA GLU A 241 -1.48 -6.65 -11.44
C GLU A 241 -0.12 -7.27 -11.79
N GLY A 242 0.53 -7.93 -10.82
CA GLY A 242 1.77 -8.69 -10.99
C GLY A 242 3.03 -7.98 -10.47
N ALA A 243 2.92 -6.79 -9.86
CA ALA A 243 4.10 -6.06 -9.38
C ALA A 243 4.73 -6.68 -8.12
N ALA A 244 3.97 -7.53 -7.39
CA ALA A 244 4.50 -8.26 -6.24
C ALA A 244 5.16 -9.59 -6.61
N ASP A 245 4.86 -10.16 -7.79
CA ASP A 245 5.46 -11.40 -8.30
C ASP A 245 6.91 -11.11 -8.71
N ARG A 246 7.84 -11.34 -7.78
CA ARG A 246 9.22 -10.89 -7.88
C ARG A 246 10.08 -11.89 -8.63
N ASP A 247 9.78 -13.18 -8.49
CA ASP A 247 10.51 -14.24 -9.17
C ASP A 247 9.92 -14.61 -10.55
N GLY A 248 8.73 -14.08 -10.87
CA GLY A 248 8.07 -14.22 -12.16
C GLY A 248 7.43 -15.59 -12.36
N ASP A 249 7.15 -16.33 -11.28
CA ASP A 249 6.51 -17.64 -11.35
C ASP A 249 4.97 -17.55 -11.53
N GLY A 250 4.43 -16.33 -11.48
CA GLY A 250 3.01 -16.02 -11.60
C GLY A 250 2.23 -16.21 -10.31
N LEU A 251 2.82 -16.75 -9.26
CA LEU A 251 2.22 -16.84 -7.94
C LEU A 251 2.63 -15.61 -7.13
N ILE A 252 1.84 -15.29 -6.11
CA ILE A 252 2.25 -14.29 -5.12
C ILE A 252 2.32 -14.99 -3.79
N SER A 253 3.56 -15.20 -3.33
CA SER A 253 3.83 -15.69 -1.98
C SER A 253 3.49 -14.62 -0.94
N ARG A 254 3.31 -15.05 0.30
CA ARG A 254 3.09 -14.15 1.43
C ARG A 254 4.20 -13.14 1.60
N VAL A 255 5.45 -13.60 1.47
CA VAL A 255 6.64 -12.77 1.63
C VAL A 255 6.69 -11.69 0.54
N GLU A 256 6.36 -12.04 -0.69
CA GLU A 256 6.29 -11.10 -1.81
C GLU A 256 5.21 -10.04 -1.61
N LEU A 257 3.99 -10.48 -1.25
CA LEU A 257 2.90 -9.56 -0.97
C LEU A 257 3.26 -8.62 0.19
N GLU A 258 3.78 -9.17 1.29
CA GLU A 258 4.23 -8.42 2.46
C GLU A 258 5.29 -7.37 2.10
N ASP A 259 6.39 -7.79 1.48
CA ASP A 259 7.50 -6.89 1.15
C ASP A 259 7.06 -5.79 0.17
N TYR A 260 6.25 -6.13 -0.83
CA TYR A 260 5.77 -5.19 -1.84
C TYR A 260 4.80 -4.18 -1.24
N VAL A 261 3.77 -4.65 -0.54
CA VAL A 261 2.74 -3.79 0.06
C VAL A 261 3.35 -2.93 1.16
N PHE A 262 4.18 -3.48 2.04
CA PHE A 262 4.83 -2.70 3.10
C PHE A 262 5.68 -1.56 2.53
N SER A 263 6.47 -1.84 1.50
CA SER A 263 7.34 -0.83 0.89
C SER A 263 6.53 0.25 0.19
N ASN A 264 5.50 -0.13 -0.57
CA ASN A 264 4.69 0.82 -1.32
C ASN A 264 3.74 1.64 -0.45
N VAL A 265 3.13 1.06 0.58
CA VAL A 265 2.31 1.83 1.54
C VAL A 265 3.16 2.92 2.18
N LYS A 266 4.36 2.59 2.67
CA LYS A 266 5.28 3.59 3.23
C LYS A 266 5.70 4.64 2.21
N LEU A 267 6.04 4.22 0.99
CA LEU A 267 6.46 5.12 -0.08
C LEU A 267 5.36 6.11 -0.46
N GLN A 268 4.16 5.60 -0.76
CA GLN A 268 3.06 6.40 -1.30
C GLN A 268 2.41 7.28 -0.23
N SER A 269 2.40 6.82 1.03
CA SER A 269 1.92 7.61 2.16
C SER A 269 2.96 8.59 2.72
N GLU A 270 4.16 8.72 2.12
CA GLU A 270 5.23 9.55 2.68
C GLU A 270 5.61 9.14 4.13
N ALA A 271 5.55 7.84 4.41
CA ALA A 271 5.74 7.20 5.71
C ALA A 271 4.69 7.56 6.79
N LEU A 272 3.56 8.16 6.40
CA LEU A 272 2.43 8.39 7.30
C LEU A 272 1.69 7.11 7.70
N GLN A 273 1.84 6.03 6.92
CA GLN A 273 1.19 4.75 7.15
C GLN A 273 2.22 3.62 7.22
N VAL A 274 1.99 2.68 8.14
CA VAL A 274 2.77 1.45 8.28
C VAL A 274 1.79 0.29 8.33
N PRO A 275 1.71 -0.54 7.28
CA PRO A 275 0.72 -1.61 7.26
C PRO A 275 1.12 -2.73 8.21
N ASN A 276 0.12 -3.42 8.73
CA ASN A 276 0.27 -4.59 9.59
C ASN A 276 -0.24 -5.85 8.89
N PHE A 277 0.38 -6.98 9.20
CA PHE A 277 0.03 -8.30 8.66
C PHE A 277 -0.24 -9.25 9.82
N THR A 278 -1.38 -9.93 9.84
CA THR A 278 -1.66 -10.98 10.85
C THR A 278 -2.08 -12.29 10.18
N PRO A 279 -1.78 -13.45 10.80
CA PRO A 279 -0.97 -13.63 12.01
C PRO A 279 0.53 -13.34 11.77
N GLN A 280 1.27 -12.99 12.83
CA GLN A 280 2.72 -12.79 12.77
C GLN A 280 3.44 -14.14 12.78
N VAL A 281 3.47 -14.81 11.62
CA VAL A 281 4.07 -16.14 11.44
C VAL A 281 5.51 -16.06 10.89
N PRO A 282 6.33 -17.11 11.07
CA PRO A 282 7.63 -17.19 10.42
C PRO A 282 7.50 -17.05 8.90
N ARG A 283 8.19 -16.06 8.35
CA ARG A 283 8.17 -15.75 6.91
C ARG A 283 8.61 -16.96 6.08
N SER A 284 7.82 -17.33 5.08
CA SER A 284 8.09 -18.47 4.19
C SER A 284 7.65 -18.16 2.77
N ASP A 285 8.59 -18.24 1.82
CA ASP A 285 8.31 -18.07 0.38
C ASP A 285 7.43 -19.19 -0.19
N LYS A 286 7.17 -20.25 0.60
CA LYS A 286 6.31 -21.38 0.21
C LYS A 286 4.83 -21.17 0.53
N GLU A 287 4.50 -20.16 1.33
CA GLU A 287 3.12 -19.84 1.66
C GLU A 287 2.55 -18.98 0.55
N ILE A 288 1.77 -19.59 -0.35
CA ILE A 288 1.11 -18.89 -1.45
C ILE A 288 -0.21 -18.33 -0.93
N VAL A 289 -0.37 -17.02 -0.96
CA VAL A 289 -1.61 -16.34 -0.55
C VAL A 289 -2.52 -16.04 -1.72
N LEU A 290 -1.97 -15.92 -2.93
CA LEU A 290 -2.73 -15.64 -4.14
C LEU A 290 -2.23 -16.48 -5.31
N SER A 291 -3.15 -17.27 -5.87
CA SER A 291 -2.99 -17.88 -7.19
C SER A 291 -3.92 -17.17 -8.17
N LEU A 292 -3.36 -16.39 -9.09
CA LEU A 292 -4.14 -15.63 -10.05
C LEU A 292 -4.37 -16.46 -11.33
N PRO A 293 -5.60 -16.54 -11.89
CA PRO A 293 -5.88 -17.38 -13.07
C PRO A 293 -5.02 -17.09 -14.31
N ARG A 294 -4.60 -15.84 -14.54
CA ARG A 294 -3.65 -15.50 -15.62
C ARG A 294 -2.30 -16.20 -15.47
N SER A 295 -1.93 -16.56 -14.26
CA SER A 295 -0.67 -17.23 -13.94
C SER A 295 -0.69 -18.70 -14.34
N ALA A 296 -1.85 -19.35 -14.28
CA ALA A 296 -2.03 -20.72 -14.77
C ALA A 296 -1.83 -20.83 -16.29
N THR A 297 -2.21 -19.80 -17.06
CA THR A 297 -1.98 -19.75 -18.51
C THR A 297 -0.52 -19.55 -18.89
N LEU A 298 0.26 -18.80 -18.09
CA LEU A 298 1.70 -18.62 -18.31
C LEU A 298 2.51 -19.89 -18.00
N ALA A 299 2.10 -20.65 -16.97
CA ALA A 299 2.72 -21.93 -16.60
C ALA A 299 2.49 -23.04 -17.65
N ALA A 300 1.39 -22.97 -18.42
CA ALA A 300 1.06 -23.96 -19.45
C ALA A 300 1.78 -23.73 -20.79
N ASP A 301 2.08 -22.47 -21.14
CA ASP A 301 2.72 -22.13 -22.42
C ASP A 301 4.27 -22.17 -22.37
N ASN A 302 4.88 -22.08 -21.18
CA ASN A 302 6.33 -22.19 -21.01
C ASN A 302 6.74 -23.56 -20.47
N GLY A 303 6.91 -24.54 -21.37
CA GLY A 303 7.52 -25.86 -21.10
C GLY A 303 8.99 -25.83 -20.62
N THR A 304 9.50 -24.66 -20.23
CA THR A 304 10.75 -24.45 -19.50
C THR A 304 10.52 -23.24 -18.61
N ALA A 305 10.44 -23.45 -17.29
CA ALA A 305 10.45 -22.36 -16.31
C ALA A 305 11.77 -21.59 -16.42
N ALA A 306 11.76 -20.51 -17.18
CA ALA A 306 12.81 -19.50 -17.11
C ALA A 306 12.50 -18.65 -15.87
N SER A 307 12.98 -19.08 -14.71
CA SER A 307 13.04 -18.27 -13.50
C SER A 307 13.85 -17.02 -13.79
N GLY A 308 13.21 -15.87 -13.93
CA GLY A 308 13.88 -14.63 -14.31
C GLY A 308 12.97 -13.44 -14.16
N ARG A 309 13.47 -12.42 -13.44
CA ARG A 309 12.82 -11.12 -13.27
C ARG A 309 12.27 -10.59 -14.60
N PRO A 310 11.12 -9.92 -14.62
CA PRO A 310 10.64 -9.23 -15.82
C PRO A 310 11.77 -8.32 -16.34
N SER A 311 12.21 -8.59 -17.57
CA SER A 311 13.43 -7.99 -18.13
C SER A 311 13.36 -6.48 -18.35
N LYS A 312 12.17 -5.86 -18.26
CA LYS A 312 11.94 -4.42 -18.43
C LYS A 312 10.73 -3.96 -17.62
N LEU A 313 10.90 -2.86 -16.87
CA LEU A 313 9.80 -2.13 -16.24
C LEU A 313 9.00 -1.34 -17.30
N LYS A 314 7.79 -0.91 -16.96
CA LYS A 314 7.01 -0.01 -17.83
C LYS A 314 7.60 1.41 -17.77
N PRO A 315 7.67 2.12 -18.90
CA PRO A 315 8.05 3.53 -18.91
C PRO A 315 7.14 4.38 -18.02
N ALA A 316 7.69 5.37 -17.34
CA ALA A 316 6.98 6.20 -16.37
C ALA A 316 5.77 6.92 -17.00
N ARG A 317 5.87 7.30 -18.28
CA ARG A 317 4.76 7.93 -19.02
C ARG A 317 3.59 6.99 -19.27
N GLU A 318 3.85 5.70 -19.44
CA GLU A 318 2.78 4.69 -19.56
C GLU A 318 2.08 4.45 -18.22
N MET A 319 2.80 4.71 -17.13
CA MET A 319 2.28 4.69 -15.75
C MET A 319 1.60 6.02 -15.36
N GLY A 320 1.39 6.95 -16.30
CA GLY A 320 0.67 8.20 -16.05
C GLY A 320 1.52 9.39 -15.59
N TRP A 321 2.85 9.25 -15.51
CA TRP A 321 3.73 10.37 -15.16
C TRP A 321 3.79 11.40 -16.30
N ALA A 322 3.39 12.63 -16.01
CA ALA A 322 3.33 13.71 -17.01
C ALA A 322 4.61 14.56 -17.08
N GLY A 323 5.49 14.48 -16.07
CA GLY A 323 6.62 15.40 -15.93
C GLY A 323 6.21 16.84 -15.64
N LYS A 324 5.05 17.02 -15.00
CA LYS A 324 4.54 18.33 -14.57
C LYS A 324 3.99 18.26 -13.15
N LEU A 325 4.20 19.33 -12.38
CA LEU A 325 3.66 19.47 -11.04
C LEU A 325 2.30 20.18 -11.06
N ALA A 326 1.30 19.58 -10.40
CA ALA A 326 0.08 20.31 -10.03
C ALA A 326 0.43 21.26 -8.88
N LEU A 327 0.43 22.57 -9.14
CA LEU A 327 0.83 23.60 -8.16
C LEU A 327 -0.20 24.72 -8.11
N SER A 328 -0.70 25.01 -6.90
CA SER A 328 -1.46 26.20 -6.58
C SER A 328 -0.56 27.21 -5.87
N VAL A 329 -0.60 28.47 -6.29
CA VAL A 329 0.18 29.54 -5.66
C VAL A 329 -0.75 30.54 -5.00
N GLU A 330 -0.53 30.81 -3.72
CA GLU A 330 -1.17 31.89 -2.98
C GLU A 330 -0.23 33.10 -2.97
N GLY A 331 -0.66 34.21 -3.56
CA GLY A 331 0.14 35.42 -3.73
C GLY A 331 0.76 35.56 -5.12
N THR A 332 1.87 36.31 -5.22
CA THR A 332 2.52 36.61 -6.51
C THR A 332 3.58 35.56 -6.82
N ALA A 333 3.40 34.85 -7.94
CA ALA A 333 4.36 33.86 -8.42
C ALA A 333 5.34 34.43 -9.45
N PRO A 334 6.61 34.00 -9.46
CA PRO A 334 7.47 34.15 -10.64
C PRO A 334 6.95 33.29 -11.80
N LYS A 335 7.54 33.44 -12.99
CA LYS A 335 7.28 32.50 -14.09
C LYS A 335 7.92 31.15 -13.75
N LEU A 336 7.10 30.12 -13.59
CA LEU A 336 7.54 28.75 -13.29
C LEU A 336 7.42 27.85 -14.52
N GLU A 337 8.37 26.92 -14.66
CA GLU A 337 8.38 25.88 -15.68
C GLU A 337 7.84 24.56 -15.13
N ASN A 338 7.32 23.72 -16.03
CA ASN A 338 6.79 22.38 -15.72
C ASN A 338 5.67 22.35 -14.65
N VAL A 339 4.97 23.46 -14.44
CA VAL A 339 3.75 23.52 -13.63
C VAL A 339 2.48 23.28 -14.47
N GLY A 340 1.34 23.12 -13.81
CA GLY A 340 0.04 22.88 -14.45
C GLY A 340 -0.27 21.41 -14.70
N GLY A 341 0.23 20.53 -13.82
CA GLY A 341 -0.23 19.14 -13.73
C GLY A 341 -1.69 19.04 -13.27
N THR A 342 -2.21 17.81 -13.29
CA THR A 342 -3.59 17.48 -12.86
C THR A 342 -3.62 16.89 -11.46
N GLY A 343 -4.77 16.94 -10.80
CA GLY A 343 -4.99 16.33 -9.48
C GLY A 343 -4.95 17.34 -8.32
N VAL A 344 -4.94 16.81 -7.09
CA VAL A 344 -4.79 17.62 -5.87
C VAL A 344 -3.41 18.28 -5.90
N PRO A 345 -3.34 19.62 -5.91
CA PRO A 345 -2.09 20.33 -6.16
C PRO A 345 -1.25 20.42 -4.89
N TYR A 346 0.07 20.49 -5.08
CA TYR A 346 0.95 21.13 -4.11
C TYR A 346 0.53 22.59 -3.95
N ARG A 347 0.84 23.18 -2.79
CA ARG A 347 0.49 24.58 -2.52
C ARG A 347 1.70 25.36 -2.07
N TRP A 348 1.95 26.50 -2.67
CA TRP A 348 2.99 27.42 -2.22
C TRP A 348 2.36 28.75 -1.81
N ASP A 349 2.55 29.12 -0.54
CA ASP A 349 2.21 30.46 -0.06
C ASP A 349 3.44 31.35 -0.22
N ALA A 350 3.37 32.26 -1.20
CA ALA A 350 4.47 33.17 -1.52
C ALA A 350 4.72 34.22 -0.44
N THR A 351 3.77 34.45 0.47
CA THR A 351 3.90 35.43 1.56
C THR A 351 4.68 34.85 2.73
N SER A 352 4.33 33.63 3.16
CA SER A 352 5.05 32.92 4.22
C SER A 352 6.29 32.19 3.72
N GLY A 353 6.37 31.89 2.43
CA GLY A 353 7.38 31.02 1.84
C GLY A 353 7.18 29.55 2.18
N THR A 354 6.00 29.14 2.65
CA THR A 354 5.72 27.74 2.99
C THR A 354 5.22 26.98 1.77
N PHE A 355 5.86 25.84 1.49
CA PHE A 355 5.47 24.89 0.44
C PHE A 355 4.82 23.66 1.10
N TYR A 356 3.64 23.28 0.64
CA TYR A 356 2.83 22.20 1.18
C TYR A 356 2.67 21.06 0.18
N THR A 357 2.72 19.83 0.66
CA THR A 357 2.38 18.63 -0.11
C THR A 357 0.87 18.58 -0.38
N PRO A 358 0.40 17.77 -1.35
CA PRO A 358 -1.03 17.53 -1.55
C PRO A 358 -1.72 16.91 -0.33
N ASN A 359 -0.97 16.23 0.56
CA ASN A 359 -1.47 15.69 1.83
C ASN A 359 -1.61 16.78 2.91
N GLY A 360 -1.13 17.99 2.67
CA GLY A 360 -1.19 19.13 3.59
C GLY A 360 0.04 19.29 4.49
N ASP A 361 1.05 18.44 4.37
CA ASP A 361 2.30 18.53 5.13
C ASP A 361 3.16 19.70 4.66
N VAL A 362 3.96 20.26 5.57
CA VAL A 362 4.98 21.26 5.21
C VAL A 362 6.16 20.56 4.54
N ALA A 363 6.27 20.73 3.23
CA ALA A 363 7.37 20.21 2.41
C ALA A 363 8.60 21.11 2.45
N GLY A 364 8.45 22.40 2.71
CA GLY A 364 9.57 23.33 2.84
C GLY A 364 9.14 24.65 3.47
N GLU A 365 10.03 25.24 4.26
CA GLU A 365 9.86 26.54 4.88
C GLU A 365 10.82 27.57 4.27
N HIS A 366 10.43 28.85 4.32
CA HIS A 366 11.25 29.96 3.82
C HIS A 366 11.65 29.84 2.34
N VAL A 367 10.82 29.19 1.52
CA VAL A 367 10.99 29.05 0.07
C VAL A 367 10.68 30.40 -0.60
N ALA A 368 11.73 31.17 -0.88
CA ALA A 368 11.65 32.44 -1.59
C ALA A 368 11.32 32.25 -3.08
N ALA A 369 10.89 33.33 -3.74
CA ALA A 369 10.45 33.31 -5.14
C ALA A 369 11.54 32.88 -6.13
N ASP A 370 12.82 33.10 -5.83
CA ASP A 370 13.93 32.63 -6.65
C ASP A 370 14.29 31.14 -6.40
N MET A 371 13.80 30.54 -5.32
CA MET A 371 14.05 29.14 -4.95
C MET A 371 12.94 28.19 -5.37
N VAL A 372 11.70 28.67 -5.54
CA VAL A 372 10.52 27.81 -5.77
C VAL A 372 10.65 26.93 -7.01
N GLN A 373 11.35 27.35 -8.07
CA GLN A 373 11.56 26.51 -9.25
C GLN A 373 12.35 25.23 -8.91
N GLY A 374 13.37 25.32 -8.05
CA GLY A 374 14.13 24.15 -7.60
C GLY A 374 13.28 23.16 -6.81
N VAL A 375 12.37 23.68 -5.96
CA VAL A 375 11.40 22.85 -5.22
C VAL A 375 10.39 22.19 -6.17
N VAL A 376 9.93 22.90 -7.21
CA VAL A 376 9.07 22.32 -8.25
C VAL A 376 9.77 21.18 -8.97
N ASP A 377 11.00 21.41 -9.45
CA ASP A 377 11.76 20.40 -10.19
C ASP A 377 12.08 19.17 -9.32
N LYS A 378 12.33 19.38 -8.01
CA LYS A 378 12.48 18.31 -7.03
C LYS A 378 11.26 17.40 -7.00
N PHE A 379 10.06 17.95 -6.82
CA PHE A 379 8.87 17.12 -6.67
C PHE A 379 8.49 16.42 -7.99
N ILE A 380 8.81 17.01 -9.14
CA ILE A 380 8.67 16.32 -10.44
C ILE A 380 9.63 15.11 -10.53
N LEU A 381 10.87 15.29 -10.08
CA LEU A 381 11.85 14.19 -9.98
C LEU A 381 11.39 13.12 -8.98
N LEU A 382 10.89 13.52 -7.82
CA LEU A 382 10.38 12.60 -6.81
C LEU A 382 9.20 11.78 -7.34
N ASP A 383 8.25 12.41 -8.05
CA ASP A 383 7.12 11.71 -8.66
C ASP A 383 7.59 10.67 -9.69
N PHE A 384 8.62 10.99 -10.49
CA PHE A 384 9.24 10.02 -11.41
C PHE A 384 9.84 8.83 -10.65
N LEU A 385 10.61 9.10 -9.59
CA LEU A 385 11.24 8.06 -8.77
C LEU A 385 10.20 7.19 -8.06
N LYS A 386 9.09 7.77 -7.58
CA LYS A 386 7.97 7.03 -7.00
C LYS A 386 7.31 6.10 -7.99
N VAL A 387 7.20 6.50 -9.27
CA VAL A 387 6.67 5.65 -10.34
C VAL A 387 7.58 4.46 -10.64
N LEU A 388 8.90 4.64 -10.58
CA LEU A 388 9.85 3.52 -10.69
C LEU A 388 9.78 2.61 -9.46
N ALA A 389 9.80 3.19 -8.26
CA ALA A 389 9.73 2.47 -6.99
C ALA A 389 8.42 1.69 -6.84
N ALA A 390 7.30 2.19 -7.36
CA ALA A 390 6.01 1.51 -7.39
C ALA A 390 6.07 0.15 -8.10
N GLN A 391 6.90 0.03 -9.14
CA GLN A 391 7.03 -1.20 -9.90
C GLN A 391 8.04 -2.17 -9.28
N ASN A 392 9.07 -1.66 -8.63
CA ASN A 392 10.10 -2.47 -7.98
C ASN A 392 10.71 -1.71 -6.78
N PRO A 393 10.06 -1.79 -5.60
CA PRO A 393 10.48 -1.01 -4.45
C PRO A 393 11.79 -1.58 -3.88
N GLY A 394 12.76 -0.70 -3.65
CA GLY A 394 13.99 -1.02 -2.93
C GLY A 394 13.79 -1.03 -1.41
N LYS A 395 14.80 -1.50 -0.68
CA LYS A 395 14.77 -1.58 0.80
C LYS A 395 15.74 -0.57 1.40
N VAL A 396 15.31 0.16 2.41
CA VAL A 396 16.12 1.08 3.21
C VAL A 396 15.59 1.10 4.65
N ALA A 397 16.41 1.56 5.59
CA ALA A 397 16.01 1.72 6.98
C ALA A 397 16.47 3.06 7.54
N LEU A 398 15.58 3.67 8.33
CA LEU A 398 15.84 4.87 9.12
C LEU A 398 15.70 4.52 10.60
N THR A 399 16.64 4.93 11.45
CA THR A 399 16.60 4.62 12.89
C THR A 399 17.02 5.83 13.73
N PRO A 400 16.22 6.27 14.72
CA PRO A 400 14.87 5.78 15.05
C PRO A 400 13.85 6.14 13.96
N VAL A 401 12.75 5.40 13.86
CA VAL A 401 11.60 5.76 12.99
C VAL A 401 10.72 6.75 13.73
N LYS A 402 10.41 7.88 13.10
CA LYS A 402 9.47 8.91 13.57
C LYS A 402 8.74 9.51 12.38
N ASP A 403 7.51 9.98 12.60
CA ASP A 403 6.76 10.71 11.58
C ASP A 403 7.41 12.06 11.25
N ILE A 404 7.88 12.77 12.29
CA ILE A 404 8.54 14.06 12.15
C ILE A 404 9.72 14.13 13.12
N TYR A 405 10.88 14.51 12.60
CA TYR A 405 12.10 14.70 13.37
C TYR A 405 12.28 16.17 13.76
N SER A 406 12.66 16.42 15.00
CA SER A 406 12.89 17.78 15.48
C SER A 406 14.36 18.17 15.33
N SER A 407 14.65 19.46 15.20
CA SER A 407 16.02 19.96 15.22
C SER A 407 16.87 19.35 16.34
N GLY A 408 18.08 18.92 15.99
CA GLY A 408 19.03 18.24 16.88
C GLY A 408 18.73 16.77 17.14
N ASP A 409 17.66 16.20 16.57
CA ASP A 409 17.49 14.74 16.54
C ASP A 409 18.65 14.11 15.75
N ARG A 410 19.10 12.94 16.21
CA ARG A 410 20.12 12.13 15.55
C ARG A 410 19.50 10.88 14.97
N LEU A 411 19.90 10.52 13.75
CA LEU A 411 19.38 9.36 13.06
C LEU A 411 20.44 8.65 12.22
N ASN A 412 20.16 7.40 11.90
CA ASN A 412 20.97 6.57 11.01
C ASN A 412 20.13 6.20 9.79
N PHE A 413 20.77 6.17 8.63
CA PHE A 413 20.19 5.70 7.39
C PHE A 413 21.04 4.57 6.83
N ASP A 414 20.41 3.42 6.58
CA ASP A 414 21.08 2.21 6.12
C ASP A 414 20.42 1.73 4.82
N ALA A 415 21.25 1.43 3.81
CA ALA A 415 20.81 0.76 2.59
C ALA A 415 21.54 -0.59 2.47
N PRO A 416 20.80 -1.71 2.37
CA PRO A 416 21.40 -3.03 2.26
C PRO A 416 22.15 -3.18 0.94
N GLN A 417 23.06 -4.15 0.91
CA GLN A 417 23.71 -4.53 -0.34
C GLN A 417 22.65 -5.01 -1.35
N SER A 418 22.74 -4.52 -2.58
CA SER A 418 21.84 -4.93 -3.66
C SER A 418 22.48 -6.04 -4.51
N GLY A 419 21.64 -6.81 -5.19
CA GLY A 419 22.10 -7.78 -6.20
C GLY A 419 22.32 -7.16 -7.59
N TYR A 420 22.21 -5.84 -7.71
CA TYR A 420 22.42 -5.12 -8.97
C TYR A 420 23.90 -4.73 -9.12
N ALA A 421 24.35 -4.52 -10.35
CA ALA A 421 25.73 -4.15 -10.64
C ALA A 421 26.11 -2.76 -10.11
N ASN A 422 25.14 -1.84 -10.02
CA ASN A 422 25.35 -0.46 -9.61
C ASN A 422 24.37 -0.01 -8.51
N MET A 423 24.79 0.95 -7.69
CA MET A 423 23.95 1.61 -6.69
C MET A 423 24.29 3.10 -6.60
N LEU A 424 23.27 3.96 -6.62
CA LEU A 424 23.40 5.40 -6.44
C LEU A 424 22.63 5.81 -5.19
N VAL A 425 23.26 6.58 -4.30
CA VAL A 425 22.63 7.09 -3.07
C VAL A 425 22.76 8.60 -3.01
N PHE A 426 21.64 9.30 -2.85
CA PHE A 426 21.61 10.76 -2.79
C PHE A 426 20.47 11.28 -1.91
N ASN A 427 20.62 12.50 -1.40
CA ASN A 427 19.55 13.25 -0.75
C ASN A 427 18.93 14.24 -1.75
N LEU A 428 17.59 14.31 -1.77
CA LEU A 428 16.84 15.43 -2.33
C LEU A 428 16.39 16.34 -1.19
N ALA A 429 17.13 17.42 -0.95
CA ALA A 429 16.86 18.37 0.13
C ALA A 429 15.54 19.11 -0.08
N ASN A 430 14.86 19.57 0.97
CA ASN A 430 13.61 20.34 0.87
C ASN A 430 13.68 21.60 -0.01
N THR A 431 14.88 22.16 -0.20
CA THR A 431 15.16 23.32 -1.08
C THR A 431 15.26 22.96 -2.57
N GLY A 432 15.28 21.67 -2.91
CA GLY A 432 15.52 21.17 -4.26
C GLY A 432 16.99 20.95 -4.62
N GLU A 433 17.91 21.18 -3.67
CA GLU A 433 19.32 20.78 -3.82
C GLU A 433 19.46 19.25 -3.79
N ILE A 434 20.40 18.74 -4.59
CA ILE A 434 20.77 17.32 -4.60
C ILE A 434 22.14 17.14 -3.96
N GLN A 435 22.26 16.18 -3.07
CA GLN A 435 23.53 15.84 -2.41
C GLN A 435 23.87 14.38 -2.68
N LEU A 436 24.96 14.12 -3.40
CA LEU A 436 25.47 12.77 -3.58
C LEU A 436 26.01 12.23 -2.25
N LEU A 437 25.57 11.04 -1.86
CA LEU A 437 25.99 10.38 -0.61
C LEU A 437 26.90 9.17 -0.87
N ASP A 438 26.59 8.38 -1.90
CA ASP A 438 27.43 7.25 -2.35
C ASP A 438 27.15 6.90 -3.81
N ALA A 439 28.13 6.30 -4.48
CA ALA A 439 27.99 5.73 -5.81
C ALA A 439 28.85 4.47 -5.93
N GLN A 440 28.20 3.34 -6.15
CA GLN A 440 28.83 2.04 -6.41
C GLN A 440 28.61 1.71 -7.88
N ILE A 441 29.71 1.52 -8.60
CA ILE A 441 29.70 1.25 -10.03
C ILE A 441 30.23 -0.16 -10.25
N GLU A 442 29.75 -0.84 -11.29
CA GLU A 442 30.21 -2.18 -11.63
C GLU A 442 31.75 -2.28 -11.61
N GLY A 443 32.26 -3.26 -10.86
CA GLY A 443 33.70 -3.46 -10.67
C GLY A 443 34.34 -2.72 -9.48
N SER A 444 33.66 -1.77 -8.82
CA SER A 444 34.18 -1.10 -7.61
C SER A 444 33.99 -1.92 -6.32
N GLY A 445 33.26 -3.04 -6.39
CA GLY A 445 32.81 -3.82 -5.23
C GLY A 445 31.50 -3.27 -4.68
N SER A 446 30.55 -4.17 -4.40
CA SER A 446 29.25 -3.82 -3.82
C SER A 446 29.31 -3.91 -2.29
N HIS A 447 28.75 -2.91 -1.59
CA HIS A 447 28.75 -2.84 -0.13
C HIS A 447 27.44 -2.31 0.45
N VAL A 448 27.21 -2.60 1.73
CA VAL A 448 26.13 -1.98 2.52
C VAL A 448 26.47 -0.52 2.76
N PHE A 449 25.58 0.40 2.37
CA PHE A 449 25.73 1.81 2.68
C PHE A 449 25.17 2.13 4.07
N LYS A 450 25.93 2.91 4.84
CA LYS A 450 25.59 3.29 6.22
C LYS A 450 25.94 4.75 6.46
N LEU A 451 24.93 5.57 6.68
CA LEU A 451 25.09 6.93 7.16
C LEU A 451 24.74 6.97 8.64
N ARG A 452 25.70 7.38 9.48
CA ARG A 452 25.57 7.35 10.95
C ARG A 452 25.53 8.75 11.53
N ASP A 453 24.76 8.90 12.61
CA ASP A 453 24.70 10.10 13.44
C ASP A 453 24.34 11.39 12.65
N LEU A 454 23.46 11.27 11.65
CA LEU A 454 22.94 12.41 10.91
C LEU A 454 22.14 13.30 11.86
N GLU A 455 22.50 14.58 11.92
CA GLU A 455 21.79 15.57 12.73
C GLU A 455 20.75 16.32 11.90
N VAL A 456 19.55 16.46 12.47
CA VAL A 456 18.50 17.28 11.86
C VAL A 456 18.81 18.77 12.08
N VAL A 457 19.17 19.45 10.99
CA VAL A 457 19.54 20.87 10.95
C VAL A 457 18.69 21.64 9.94
N LYS A 458 18.77 22.98 9.98
CA LYS A 458 18.11 23.85 9.00
C LYS A 458 18.72 23.66 7.60
N PRO A 459 17.95 23.88 6.52
CA PRO A 459 16.53 24.22 6.49
C PRO A 459 15.63 23.02 6.80
N PHE A 460 14.47 23.28 7.42
CA PHE A 460 13.50 22.24 7.75
C PHE A 460 12.45 22.06 6.64
N GLY A 461 11.89 20.85 6.57
CA GLY A 461 10.94 20.45 5.56
C GLY A 461 11.04 18.95 5.25
N ALA A 462 10.61 18.58 4.06
CA ALA A 462 10.65 17.20 3.56
C ALA A 462 11.93 16.98 2.75
N ASP A 463 12.87 16.23 3.30
CA ASP A 463 14.00 15.68 2.57
C ASP A 463 13.66 14.25 2.11
N HIS A 464 14.30 13.78 1.04
CA HIS A 464 14.10 12.41 0.54
C HIS A 464 15.45 11.75 0.29
N LEU A 465 15.78 10.76 1.11
CA LEU A 465 16.96 9.92 0.91
C LEU A 465 16.60 8.84 -0.10
N VAL A 466 17.30 8.82 -1.23
CA VAL A 466 17.00 7.96 -2.37
C VAL A 466 18.15 6.99 -2.60
N VAL A 467 17.80 5.72 -2.81
CA VAL A 467 18.72 4.67 -3.27
C VAL A 467 18.18 4.11 -4.57
N VAL A 468 18.98 4.15 -5.62
CA VAL A 468 18.69 3.52 -6.91
C VAL A 468 19.67 2.37 -7.10
N SER A 469 19.17 1.15 -7.20
CA SER A 469 19.96 -0.03 -7.57
C SER A 469 19.62 -0.44 -9.00
N THR A 470 20.61 -0.62 -9.87
CA THR A 470 20.37 -0.87 -11.29
C THR A 470 21.51 -1.62 -11.97
N ASN A 471 21.20 -2.36 -13.04
CA ASN A 471 22.20 -2.94 -13.93
C ASN A 471 22.60 -1.97 -15.05
N ALA A 472 21.88 -0.85 -15.22
CA ALA A 472 22.26 0.20 -16.16
C ALA A 472 23.51 0.95 -15.64
N PRO A 473 24.45 1.34 -16.52
CA PRO A 473 25.60 2.16 -16.12
C PRO A 473 25.18 3.51 -15.54
N ILE A 474 25.79 3.90 -14.43
CA ILE A 474 25.50 5.17 -13.73
C ILE A 474 26.69 6.12 -13.65
N ASP A 475 27.82 5.80 -14.29
CA ASP A 475 29.06 6.59 -14.22
C ASP A 475 28.84 8.07 -14.57
N ALA A 476 28.12 8.32 -15.65
CA ALA A 476 27.80 9.68 -16.11
C ALA A 476 26.88 10.41 -15.12
N VAL A 477 25.97 9.69 -14.47
CA VAL A 477 25.06 10.25 -13.46
C VAL A 477 25.85 10.61 -12.19
N ALA A 478 26.70 9.71 -11.71
CA ALA A 478 27.55 9.92 -10.54
C ALA A 478 28.56 11.07 -10.76
N ALA A 479 29.17 11.14 -11.95
CA ALA A 479 30.07 12.23 -12.32
C ALA A 479 29.34 13.58 -12.38
N ALA A 480 28.12 13.61 -12.91
CA ALA A 480 27.29 14.81 -12.91
C ALA A 480 26.99 15.25 -11.46
N LEU A 481 26.52 14.34 -10.61
CA LEU A 481 26.20 14.64 -9.21
C LEU A 481 27.40 15.04 -8.34
N SER A 482 28.61 14.68 -8.74
CA SER A 482 29.85 15.13 -8.10
C SER A 482 30.24 16.56 -8.50
N SER A 483 29.60 17.12 -9.54
CA SER A 483 29.86 18.47 -10.02
C SER A 483 28.92 19.49 -9.35
N PRO A 484 29.42 20.67 -8.93
CA PRO A 484 28.56 21.71 -8.37
C PRO A 484 27.48 22.16 -9.35
N GLY A 485 26.26 22.42 -8.87
CA GLY A 485 25.19 23.03 -9.67
C GLY A 485 24.37 22.07 -10.54
N VAL A 486 24.37 20.77 -10.22
CA VAL A 486 23.33 19.85 -10.74
C VAL A 486 22.05 20.07 -9.94
N ASP A 487 21.04 20.56 -10.63
CA ASP A 487 19.68 20.74 -10.12
C ASP A 487 18.82 19.48 -10.38
N ALA A 488 17.67 19.41 -9.70
CA ALA A 488 16.73 18.30 -9.81
C ALA A 488 16.26 18.04 -11.25
N PHE A 489 16.10 19.09 -12.07
CA PHE A 489 15.68 18.95 -13.45
C PHE A 489 16.74 18.25 -14.32
N LYS A 490 18.02 18.62 -14.20
CA LYS A 490 19.11 17.95 -14.91
C LYS A 490 19.25 16.49 -14.47
N LEU A 491 19.16 16.21 -13.16
CA LEU A 491 19.20 14.84 -12.67
C LEU A 491 18.03 14.03 -13.23
N LEU A 492 16.81 14.58 -13.23
CA LEU A 492 15.65 13.93 -13.83
C LEU A 492 15.91 13.52 -15.28
N ARG A 493 16.49 14.39 -16.11
CA ARG A 493 16.81 14.04 -17.50
C ARG A 493 17.81 12.91 -17.63
N LEU A 494 18.85 12.91 -16.80
CA LEU A 494 19.85 11.84 -16.77
C LEU A 494 19.23 10.50 -16.34
N LEU A 495 18.37 10.51 -15.32
CA LEU A 495 17.70 9.30 -14.83
C LEU A 495 16.60 8.81 -15.80
N GLU A 496 15.83 9.71 -16.42
CA GLU A 496 14.84 9.36 -17.46
C GLU A 496 15.54 8.65 -18.64
N GLU A 497 16.68 9.17 -19.12
CA GLU A 497 17.43 8.54 -20.22
C GLU A 497 18.01 7.18 -19.84
N ARG A 498 18.45 7.01 -18.59
CA ARG A 498 19.21 5.82 -18.16
C ARG A 498 18.36 4.72 -17.55
N LEU A 499 17.30 5.08 -16.84
CA LEU A 499 16.55 4.16 -15.99
C LEU A 499 15.14 3.89 -16.48
N ASP A 500 14.52 4.79 -17.25
CA ASP A 500 13.12 4.64 -17.62
C ASP A 500 12.91 3.36 -18.46
N GLY A 501 11.99 2.51 -18.01
CA GLY A 501 11.73 1.19 -18.59
C GLY A 501 12.83 0.13 -18.40
N THR A 502 13.86 0.40 -17.58
CA THR A 502 14.92 -0.57 -17.26
C THR A 502 14.67 -1.27 -15.93
N ASP A 503 15.22 -2.48 -15.74
CA ASP A 503 15.20 -3.17 -14.45
C ASP A 503 16.07 -2.40 -13.43
N SER A 504 15.39 -1.68 -12.55
CA SER A 504 15.97 -0.93 -11.44
C SER A 504 15.07 -1.06 -10.23
N ALA A 505 15.68 -1.06 -9.04
CA ALA A 505 14.96 -0.98 -7.77
C ALA A 505 15.22 0.40 -7.15
N VAL A 506 14.15 1.09 -6.77
CA VAL A 506 14.23 2.44 -6.19
C VAL A 506 13.65 2.40 -4.78
N ALA A 507 14.45 2.81 -3.80
CA ALA A 507 14.01 3.02 -2.44
C ALA A 507 14.01 4.52 -2.13
N ILE A 508 12.93 5.01 -1.52
CA ILE A 508 12.81 6.40 -1.10
C ILE A 508 12.44 6.40 0.37
N GLN A 509 13.25 7.06 1.18
CA GLN A 509 12.98 7.28 2.60
C GLN A 509 12.69 8.77 2.80
N PRO A 510 11.41 9.15 2.99
CA PRO A 510 11.06 10.50 3.40
C PRO A 510 11.64 10.82 4.78
N LEU A 511 12.07 12.06 4.95
CA LEU A 511 12.60 12.63 6.18
C LEU A 511 11.95 14.00 6.40
N TYR A 512 10.83 14.02 7.14
CA TYR A 512 10.16 15.26 7.52
C TYR A 512 10.79 15.83 8.79
N THR A 513 11.21 17.08 8.70
CA THR A 513 11.95 17.78 9.76
C THR A 513 11.27 19.08 10.14
N ARG A 514 11.42 19.50 11.39
CA ARG A 514 10.89 20.77 11.90
C ARG A 514 11.76 21.38 12.99
N GLU A 515 11.50 22.66 13.28
CA GLU A 515 12.11 23.31 14.44
C GLU A 515 11.62 22.67 15.76
N ARG A 516 12.52 22.57 16.74
CA ARG A 516 12.18 21.97 18.03
C ARG A 516 11.21 22.88 18.79
N GLY A 517 10.07 22.32 19.19
CA GLY A 517 9.05 23.01 19.98
C GLY A 517 7.86 23.57 19.17
N GLN A 518 7.84 23.33 17.85
CA GLN A 518 6.67 23.58 16.99
C GLN A 518 5.73 22.38 16.94
#